data_AF-A0A2H3C2J9-F1
#
_entry.id   AF-A0A2H3C2J9-F1
#
_cell.length_a   1.000
_cell.length_b   1.000
_cell.length_c   1.000
_cell.angle_alpha   90.00
_cell.angle_beta   90.00
_cell.angle_gamma   90.00
#
_symmetry.space_group_name_H-M   'P 1'
#
loop_
_entity.id
_entity.type
_entity.pdbx_description
1 polymer ?
#
loop_
_entity_poly.entity_id
_entity_poly.type
_entity_poly.pdbx_seq_one_letter_code
_entity_poly.pdbx_strand_id
1 'polypeptide(L)'
;VCNELMEDHRKETGQTIRLNHATIINHAEGKLTQAQANSHKSWLTPEEMEAVIQFLIEVSHQGFPLSYRYLKKHVDEILHAHLGNEFRAESIGKCWINQ
;
A
#
# COMPACT_ATOMS: atom_id res chain seq x y z
N VAL A 1 20.97 3.17 -22.55
CA VAL A 1 19.71 2.71 -21.89
C VAL A 1 19.30 3.52 -20.67
N CYS A 2 19.90 3.37 -19.47
CA CYS A 2 19.37 4.06 -18.27
C CYS A 2 19.52 5.59 -18.33
N ASN A 3 20.67 6.08 -18.82
CA ASN A 3 20.89 7.53 -18.99
C ASN A 3 19.99 8.12 -20.07
N GLU A 4 19.73 7.38 -21.15
CA GLU A 4 18.79 7.79 -22.21
C GLU A 4 17.36 7.90 -21.65
N LEU A 5 16.88 6.90 -20.90
CA LEU A 5 15.56 6.96 -20.27
C LEU A 5 15.42 8.11 -19.27
N MET A 6 16.46 8.41 -18.48
CA MET A 6 16.45 9.55 -17.57
C MET A 6 16.40 10.89 -18.32
N GLU A 7 17.12 10.99 -19.44
CA GLU A 7 17.12 12.17 -20.31
C GLU A 7 15.78 12.38 -21.00
N ASP A 8 15.16 11.32 -21.51
CA ASP A 8 13.86 11.38 -22.17
C ASP A 8 12.75 11.73 -21.17
N HIS A 9 12.76 11.13 -19.97
CA HIS A 9 11.85 11.51 -18.90
C HIS A 9 12.02 12.99 -18.50
N ARG A 10 13.27 13.47 -18.41
CA ARG A 10 13.55 14.89 -18.12
C ARG A 10 13.01 15.81 -19.20
N LYS A 11 13.09 15.43 -20.48
CA LYS A 11 12.53 16.23 -21.58
C LYS A 11 11.01 16.29 -21.54
N GLU A 12 10.35 15.21 -21.16
CA GLU A 12 8.89 15.11 -21.13
C GLU A 12 8.26 15.77 -19.89
N THR A 13 8.82 15.54 -18.70
CA THR A 13 8.22 15.99 -17.42
C THR A 13 8.95 17.18 -16.81
N GLY A 14 10.13 17.53 -17.32
CA GLY A 14 11.03 18.52 -16.72
C GLY A 14 11.75 18.03 -15.46
N GLN A 15 11.48 16.80 -15.01
CA GLN A 15 12.01 16.26 -13.76
C GLN A 15 13.12 15.25 -14.03
N THR A 16 14.23 15.38 -13.28
CA THR A 16 15.32 14.40 -13.35
C THR A 16 15.11 13.34 -12.30
N ILE A 17 14.83 12.12 -12.75
CA ILE A 17 14.76 10.94 -11.87
C ILE A 17 16.11 10.22 -11.89
N ARG A 18 16.56 9.73 -10.74
CA ARG A 18 17.76 8.90 -10.65
C ARG A 18 17.35 7.43 -10.70
N LEU A 19 17.63 6.77 -11.80
CA LEU A 19 17.36 5.34 -11.99
C LEU A 19 18.61 4.51 -11.68
N ASN A 20 18.46 3.49 -10.84
CA ASN A 20 19.51 2.51 -10.59
C ASN A 20 19.52 1.46 -11.70
N HIS A 21 20.68 1.22 -12.29
CA HIS A 21 20.88 0.20 -13.33
C HIS A 21 20.41 -1.20 -12.90
N ALA A 22 20.64 -1.56 -11.64
CA ALA A 22 20.21 -2.85 -11.10
C ALA A 22 18.67 -2.99 -11.08
N THR A 23 17.94 -1.90 -10.83
CA THR A 23 16.47 -1.90 -10.84
C THR A 23 15.92 -2.19 -12.23
N ILE A 24 16.52 -1.62 -13.27
CA ILE A 24 16.08 -1.83 -14.66
C ILE A 24 16.39 -3.27 -15.10
N ILE A 25 17.57 -3.80 -14.76
CA ILE A 25 17.93 -5.19 -15.06
C ILE A 25 16.99 -6.15 -14.33
N ASN A 26 16.77 -5.95 -13.04
CA ASN A 26 15.84 -6.77 -12.25
C ASN A 26 14.43 -6.75 -12.83
N HIS A 27 13.96 -5.59 -13.31
CA HIS A 27 12.65 -5.48 -13.95
C HIS A 27 12.60 -6.21 -15.29
N ALA A 28 13.64 -6.08 -16.12
CA ALA A 28 13.75 -6.80 -17.40
C ALA A 28 13.85 -8.32 -17.22
N GLU A 29 14.47 -8.79 -16.14
CA GLU A 29 14.53 -10.20 -15.72
C GLU A 29 13.21 -10.71 -15.14
N GLY A 30 12.18 -9.86 -15.01
CA GLY A 30 10.86 -10.24 -14.48
C GLY A 30 10.83 -10.43 -12.97
N LYS A 31 11.81 -9.88 -12.23
CA LYS A 31 11.75 -9.88 -10.76
C LYS A 31 10.58 -9.04 -10.28
N LEU A 32 10.00 -9.45 -9.15
CA LEU A 32 8.85 -8.79 -8.55
C LEU A 32 9.15 -7.32 -8.29
N THR A 33 8.26 -6.45 -8.76
CA THR A 33 8.28 -5.04 -8.41
C THR A 33 8.01 -4.87 -6.91
N GLN A 34 8.39 -3.73 -6.36
CA GLN A 34 8.10 -3.42 -4.95
C GLN A 34 6.60 -3.49 -4.65
N ALA A 35 5.74 -3.06 -5.58
CA ALA A 35 4.29 -3.15 -5.44
C ALA A 35 3.82 -4.60 -5.34
N GLN A 36 4.30 -5.49 -6.22
CA GLN A 36 3.97 -6.91 -6.20
C GLN A 36 4.51 -7.60 -4.94
N ALA A 37 5.78 -7.35 -4.59
CA ALA A 37 6.37 -7.90 -3.38
C ALA A 37 5.64 -7.44 -2.11
N ASN A 38 5.11 -6.21 -2.11
CA ASN A 38 4.30 -5.69 -1.00
C ASN A 38 2.88 -6.27 -0.99
N SER A 39 2.26 -6.54 -2.15
CA SER A 39 0.94 -7.18 -2.19
C SER A 39 1.01 -8.60 -1.60
N HIS A 40 2.09 -9.34 -1.86
CA HIS A 40 2.33 -10.65 -1.25
C HIS A 40 2.56 -10.58 0.28
N LYS A 41 2.96 -9.43 0.81
CA LYS A 41 3.15 -9.20 2.25
C LYS A 41 1.97 -8.49 2.90
N SER A 42 0.93 -8.17 2.13
CA SER A 42 -0.26 -7.51 2.66
C SER A 42 -1.00 -8.47 3.60
N TRP A 43 -1.45 -7.93 4.73
CA TRP A 43 -2.29 -8.66 5.67
C TRP A 43 -3.75 -8.72 5.20
N LEU A 44 -4.16 -7.77 4.35
CA LEU A 44 -5.50 -7.69 3.77
C LEU A 44 -5.47 -8.27 2.36
N THR A 45 -6.47 -9.07 2.01
CA THR A 45 -6.71 -9.43 0.61
C THR A 45 -7.23 -8.22 -0.18
N PRO A 46 -7.16 -8.24 -1.52
CA PRO A 46 -7.75 -7.18 -2.34
C PRO A 46 -9.22 -6.91 -2.03
N GLU A 47 -9.99 -7.96 -1.74
CA GLU A 47 -11.41 -7.88 -1.42
C GLU A 47 -11.66 -7.19 -0.07
N GLU A 48 -10.86 -7.53 0.95
CA GLU A 48 -10.94 -6.88 2.26
C GLU A 48 -10.49 -5.42 2.21
N MET A 49 -9.47 -5.13 1.42
CA MET A 49 -9.00 -3.77 1.20
C MET A 49 -10.10 -2.92 0.57
N GLU A 50 -10.81 -3.44 -0.45
CA GLU A 50 -11.94 -2.75 -1.06
C GLU A 50 -13.07 -2.52 -0.05
N ALA A 51 -13.39 -3.51 0.80
CA ALA A 51 -14.40 -3.36 1.84
C ALA A 51 -14.04 -2.25 2.86
N VAL A 52 -12.77 -2.17 3.28
CA VAL A 52 -12.28 -1.11 4.16
C VAL A 52 -12.38 0.26 3.47
N ILE A 53 -12.02 0.34 2.18
CA ILE A 53 -12.11 1.60 1.41
C ILE A 53 -13.56 2.06 1.25
N GLN A 54 -14.48 1.17 0.91
CA GLN A 54 -15.91 1.50 0.81
C GLN A 54 -16.46 2.00 2.14
N PHE A 55 -16.15 1.28 3.23
CA PHE A 55 -16.51 1.70 4.58
C PHE A 55 -15.97 3.11 4.93
N LEU A 56 -14.71 3.38 4.59
CA LEU A 56 -14.10 4.70 4.78
C LEU A 56 -14.83 5.80 4.01
N ILE A 57 -15.19 5.54 2.75
CA ILE A 57 -15.94 6.47 1.91
C ILE A 57 -17.32 6.75 2.52
N GLU A 58 -18.05 5.70 2.93
CA GLU A 58 -19.36 5.83 3.56
C GLU A 58 -19.31 6.66 4.86
N VAL A 59 -18.36 6.36 5.75
CA VAL A 59 -18.17 7.10 7.01
C VAL A 59 -17.82 8.56 6.74
N SER A 60 -17.00 8.82 5.71
CA SER A 60 -16.64 10.19 5.31
C SER A 60 -17.83 10.99 4.79
N HIS A 61 -18.71 10.37 4.00
CA HIS A 61 -19.93 11.01 3.49
C HIS A 61 -20.94 11.30 4.60
N GLN A 62 -20.97 10.48 5.65
CA GLN A 62 -21.84 10.69 6.81
C GLN A 62 -21.34 11.83 7.74
N GLY A 63 -20.17 12.41 7.45
CA GLY A 63 -19.61 13.51 8.23
C GLY A 63 -19.10 13.09 9.61
N PHE A 64 -18.96 11.77 9.85
CA PHE A 64 -18.35 11.29 11.08
C PHE A 64 -16.86 11.57 11.04
N PRO A 65 -16.28 12.20 12.09
CA PRO A 65 -14.85 12.32 12.18
C PRO A 65 -14.28 10.91 12.20
N LEU A 66 -13.49 10.58 11.17
CA LEU A 66 -12.80 9.31 11.07
C LEU A 66 -11.74 9.26 12.17
N SER A 67 -12.16 8.89 13.38
CA SER A 67 -11.24 8.74 14.49
C SER A 67 -10.41 7.49 14.23
N TYR A 68 -9.10 7.61 14.37
CA TYR A 68 -8.14 6.52 14.21
C TYR A 68 -8.56 5.24 14.96
N ARG A 69 -9.10 5.41 16.17
CA ARG A 69 -9.58 4.29 17.00
C ARG A 69 -10.73 3.51 16.34
N TYR A 70 -11.58 4.19 15.59
CA TYR A 70 -12.71 3.57 14.91
C TYR A 70 -12.24 2.81 13.67
N LEU A 71 -11.37 3.42 12.85
CA LEU A 71 -10.79 2.74 11.69
C LEU A 71 -9.99 1.50 12.10
N LYS A 72 -9.13 1.64 13.11
CA LYS A 72 -8.35 0.52 13.65
C LYS A 72 -9.27 -0.62 14.10
N LYS A 73 -10.34 -0.30 14.83
CA LYS A 73 -11.31 -1.29 15.31
C LYS A 73 -11.95 -2.06 14.15
N HIS A 74 -12.41 -1.37 13.11
CA HIS A 74 -13.04 -2.03 11.95
C HIS A 74 -12.05 -2.89 11.16
N VAL A 75 -10.83 -2.41 10.96
CA VAL A 75 -9.77 -3.19 10.31
C VAL A 75 -9.37 -4.41 11.16
N ASP A 76 -9.26 -4.25 12.49
CA ASP A 76 -9.01 -5.35 13.42
C ASP A 76 -10.16 -6.38 13.39
N GLU A 77 -11.42 -5.93 13.30
CA GLU A 77 -12.59 -6.82 13.22
C GLU A 77 -12.59 -7.65 11.93
N ILE A 78 -12.28 -7.03 10.79
CA ILE A 78 -12.14 -7.71 9.49
C ILE A 78 -10.99 -8.73 9.55
N LEU A 79 -9.82 -8.29 10.02
CA LEU A 79 -8.64 -9.15 10.10
C LEU A 79 -8.82 -10.29 11.11
N HIS A 80 -9.50 -10.05 12.24
CA HIS A 80 -9.79 -11.09 13.22
C HIS A 80 -10.83 -12.10 12.69
N ALA A 81 -11.81 -11.66 11.89
CA ALA A 81 -12.76 -12.56 11.24
C ALA A 81 -12.07 -13.47 10.21
N HIS A 82 -11.05 -12.96 9.50
CA HIS A 82 -10.34 -13.71 8.47
C HIS A 82 -9.20 -14.58 9.04
N LEU A 83 -8.32 -14.01 9.86
CA LEU A 83 -7.12 -14.67 10.38
C LEU A 83 -7.35 -15.37 11.73
N GLY A 84 -8.49 -15.13 12.39
CA GLY A 84 -8.84 -15.76 13.66
C GLY A 84 -7.77 -15.57 14.74
N ASN A 85 -7.38 -16.67 15.38
CA ASN A 85 -6.37 -16.67 16.45
C ASN A 85 -4.92 -16.47 15.96
N GLU A 86 -4.66 -16.51 14.65
CA GLU A 86 -3.34 -16.17 14.11
C GLU A 86 -3.09 -14.66 14.13
N PHE A 87 -4.16 -13.87 14.25
CA PHE A 87 -4.09 -12.43 14.42
C PHE A 87 -3.69 -12.07 15.85
N ARG A 88 -2.38 -11.88 16.09
CA ARG A 88 -1.89 -11.28 17.34
C ARG A 88 -2.31 -9.81 17.35
N ALA A 89 -3.13 -9.39 18.33
CA ALA A 89 -3.71 -8.04 18.45
C ALA A 89 -2.72 -6.83 18.40
N GLU A 90 -1.41 -7.08 18.33
CA GLU A 90 -0.34 -6.11 18.08
C GLU A 90 -0.01 -5.87 16.59
N SER A 91 -0.70 -6.55 15.66
CA SER A 91 -0.28 -6.71 14.25
C SER A 91 -0.58 -5.53 13.31
N ILE A 92 -1.41 -4.55 13.67
CA ILE A 92 -1.54 -3.35 12.84
C ILE A 92 -0.26 -2.51 13.01
N GLY A 93 0.53 -2.45 11.94
CA GLY A 93 1.85 -1.82 11.93
C GLY A 93 1.83 -0.37 12.42
N LYS A 94 2.85 0.01 13.20
CA LYS A 94 3.01 1.35 13.80
C LYS A 94 2.97 2.52 12.79
N CYS A 95 3.12 2.26 11.49
CA CYS A 95 3.08 3.29 10.45
C CYS A 95 1.67 3.81 10.12
N TRP A 96 0.61 3.25 10.71
CA TRP A 96 -0.73 3.83 10.67
C TRP A 96 -0.95 4.92 11.73
N ILE A 97 0.01 5.08 12.67
CA ILE A 97 -0.15 5.84 13.92
C ILE A 97 0.46 7.25 13.83
N ASN A 98 1.37 7.49 12.88
CA ASN A 98 2.09 8.75 12.78
C ASN A 98 1.85 9.43 11.44
N GLN A 99 0.96 10.42 11.47
CA GLN A 99 1.07 11.60 10.61
C GLN A 99 0.79 12.85 11.44
#